data_AF-A0A956P2R0-F1
#
_entry.id   AF-A0A956P2R0-F1
#
_cell.length_a   1.000
_cell.length_b   1.000
_cell.length_c   1.000
_cell.angle_alpha   90.00
_cell.angle_beta   90.00
_cell.angle_gamma   90.00
#
_symmetry.space_group_name_H-M   'P 1'
#
loop_
_entity.id
_entity.type
_entity.pdbx_description
1 polymer ?
#
loop_
_entity_poly.entity_id
_entity_poly.type
_entity_poly.pdbx_seq_one_letter_code
_entity_poly.pdbx_strand_id
1 'polypeptide(L)'
;MKKIDQEGSAILFVILFMTILLLLFRVNWRSTKYFFDLVLQRGACEKRNKLTQALLNYGIAYSRQQFDVIMSSTQGIKPQIVTIERWPTTPSLYGARLSLEKVEKRGIKIYAELLQKDEKVESMICIVQKEGGTFMISEFCYA
;
A
#
# COMPACT_ATOMS: atom_id res chain seq x y z
N MET A 1 5.96 45.07 55.67
CA MET A 1 5.29 43.78 55.38
C MET A 1 4.80 43.80 53.93
N LYS A 2 5.61 43.34 52.96
CA LYS A 2 5.23 43.24 51.53
C LYS A 2 5.92 42.07 50.77
N LYS A 3 6.76 41.27 51.45
CA LYS A 3 7.53 40.19 50.80
C LYS A 3 6.71 38.90 50.59
N ILE A 4 5.74 38.63 51.45
CA ILE A 4 4.94 37.40 51.43
C ILE A 4 4.04 37.34 50.17
N ASP A 5 3.51 38.49 49.73
CA ASP A 5 2.64 38.55 48.53
C ASP A 5 3.41 38.40 47.21
N GLN A 6 4.67 38.86 47.17
CA GLN A 6 5.53 38.72 45.97
C GLN A 6 5.97 37.27 45.74
N GLU A 7 6.26 36.51 46.81
CA GLU A 7 6.65 35.10 46.70
C GLU A 7 5.48 34.21 46.26
N GLY A 8 4.28 34.46 46.77
CA GLY A 8 3.06 33.76 46.34
C GLY A 8 2.71 34.00 44.87
N SER A 9 2.89 35.24 44.38
CA SER A 9 2.67 35.60 42.98
C SER A 9 3.70 34.95 42.04
N ALA A 10 4.97 34.89 42.44
CA ALA A 10 6.02 34.22 41.67
C ALA A 10 5.78 32.72 41.54
N ILE A 11 5.37 32.04 42.62
CA ILE A 11 5.03 30.62 42.60
C ILE A 11 3.83 30.34 41.68
N LEU A 12 2.79 31.18 41.75
CA LEU A 12 1.62 31.08 40.86
C LEU A 12 2.01 31.25 39.38
N PHE A 13 2.91 32.19 39.08
CA PHE A 13 3.41 32.38 37.72
C PHE A 13 4.20 31.16 37.22
N VAL A 14 5.04 30.57 38.06
CA VAL A 14 5.78 29.34 37.71
C VAL A 14 4.84 28.18 37.44
N ILE A 15 3.79 27.99 38.27
CA ILE A 15 2.78 26.95 38.05
C ILE A 15 2.01 27.17 36.75
N LEU A 16 1.60 28.43 36.47
CA LEU A 16 0.91 28.78 35.23
C LEU A 16 1.81 28.54 34.01
N PHE A 17 3.07 28.93 34.09
CA PHE A 17 4.03 28.73 33.02
C PHE A 17 4.30 27.24 32.76
N MET A 18 4.49 26.45 33.82
CA MET A 18 4.68 25.00 33.71
C MET A 18 3.45 24.28 33.15
N THR A 19 2.25 24.71 33.53
CA THR A 19 1.00 24.13 32.98
C THR A 19 0.83 24.46 31.51
N ILE A 20 1.14 25.69 31.08
CA ILE A 20 1.16 26.06 29.66
C ILE A 20 2.19 25.23 28.89
N LEU A 21 3.41 25.07 29.41
CA LEU A 21 4.44 24.24 28.80
C LEU A 21 4.01 22.77 28.68
N LEU A 22 3.40 22.19 29.72
CA LEU A 22 2.89 20.82 29.70
C LEU A 22 1.78 20.63 28.66
N LEU A 23 0.88 21.60 28.54
CA LEU A 23 -0.18 21.58 27.52
C LEU A 23 0.40 21.64 26.11
N LEU A 24 1.31 22.59 25.86
CA LEU A 24 2.00 22.73 24.57
C LEU A 24 2.80 21.48 24.23
N PHE A 25 3.54 20.92 25.19
CA PHE A 25 4.31 19.69 25.00
C PHE A 25 3.41 18.51 24.66
N ARG A 26 2.29 18.31 25.38
CA ARG A 26 1.36 17.21 25.08
C ARG A 26 0.72 17.34 23.70
N VAL A 27 0.28 18.54 23.33
CA VAL A 27 -0.35 18.78 22.03
C VAL A 27 0.65 18.57 20.90
N ASN A 28 1.84 19.16 21.01
CA ASN A 28 2.90 19.01 20.00
C ASN A 28 3.40 17.57 19.92
N TRP A 29 3.64 16.90 21.04
CA TRP A 29 4.07 15.50 21.05
C TRP A 29 3.06 14.57 20.37
N ARG A 30 1.77 14.75 20.67
CA ARG A 30 0.70 13.96 20.04
C ARG A 30 0.62 14.23 18.54
N SER A 31 0.74 15.50 18.14
CA SER A 31 0.75 15.92 16.74
C SER A 31 1.94 15.33 15.99
N THR A 32 3.16 15.51 16.51
CA THR A 32 4.40 14.97 15.91
C THR A 32 4.36 13.45 15.80
N LYS A 33 3.88 12.74 16.83
CA LYS A 33 3.72 11.28 16.76
C LYS A 33 2.75 10.89 15.64
N TYR A 34 1.62 11.57 15.53
CA TYR A 34 0.64 11.29 14.48
C TYR A 34 1.20 11.55 13.07
N PHE A 35 1.91 12.66 12.86
CA PHE A 35 2.58 12.94 11.59
C PHE A 35 3.64 11.89 11.25
N PHE A 36 4.42 11.45 12.24
CA PHE A 36 5.42 10.41 12.03
C PHE A 36 4.77 9.08 11.64
N ASP A 37 3.71 8.68 12.35
CA ASP A 37 2.95 7.45 12.04
C ASP A 37 2.35 7.53 10.62
N LEU A 38 1.82 8.69 10.21
CA LEU A 38 1.32 8.91 8.84
C LEU A 38 2.42 8.77 7.79
N VAL A 39 3.61 9.32 8.03
CA VAL A 39 4.75 9.22 7.09
C VAL A 39 5.18 7.76 6.93
N LEU A 40 5.25 7.02 8.03
CA LEU A 40 5.55 5.59 8.00
C LEU A 40 4.49 4.79 7.23
N GLN A 41 3.21 5.06 7.47
CA GLN A 41 2.11 4.41 6.76
C GLN A 41 2.13 4.74 5.26
N ARG A 42 2.38 6.00 4.90
CA ARG A 42 2.53 6.43 3.50
C ARG A 42 3.67 5.70 2.81
N GLY A 43 4.83 5.60 3.45
CA GLY A 43 5.97 4.87 2.92
C GLY A 43 5.69 3.37 2.75
N ALA A 44 4.95 2.76 3.67
CA ALA A 44 4.52 1.36 3.53
C ALA A 44 3.53 1.18 2.37
N CYS A 45 2.56 2.08 2.22
CA CYS A 45 1.58 2.05 1.13
C CYS A 45 2.24 2.23 -0.24
N GLU A 46 3.11 3.23 -0.40
CA GLU A 46 3.79 3.49 -1.68
C GLU A 46 4.60 2.28 -2.15
N LYS A 47 5.27 1.59 -1.22
CA LYS A 47 6.04 0.40 -1.59
C LYS A 47 5.16 -0.80 -1.93
N ARG A 48 4.03 -1.00 -1.23
CA ARG A 48 3.03 -2.02 -1.61
C ARG A 48 2.55 -1.79 -3.03
N ASN A 49 2.19 -0.53 -3.36
CA ASN A 49 1.76 -0.16 -4.71
C ASN A 49 2.83 -0.45 -5.76
N LYS A 50 4.08 -0.06 -5.52
CA LYS A 50 5.18 -0.35 -6.46
C LYS A 50 5.35 -1.84 -6.72
N LEU A 51 5.20 -2.67 -5.70
CA LEU A 51 5.33 -4.11 -5.85
C LEU A 51 4.13 -4.71 -6.58
N THR A 52 2.90 -4.31 -6.26
CA THR A 52 1.72 -4.76 -6.98
C THR A 52 1.77 -4.32 -8.45
N GLN A 53 2.29 -3.12 -8.74
CA GLN A 53 2.57 -2.67 -10.10
C GLN A 53 3.64 -3.54 -10.80
N ALA A 54 4.72 -3.90 -10.11
CA ALA A 54 5.73 -4.79 -10.68
C ALA A 54 5.16 -6.18 -11.00
N LEU A 55 4.33 -6.73 -10.10
CA LEU A 55 3.61 -7.99 -10.30
C LEU A 55 2.64 -7.90 -11.49
N LEU A 56 1.91 -6.79 -11.60
CA LEU A 56 1.01 -6.53 -12.71
C LEU A 56 1.77 -6.45 -14.04
N ASN A 57 2.90 -5.74 -14.07
CA ASN A 57 3.77 -5.64 -15.25
C ASN A 57 4.31 -7.00 -15.67
N TYR A 58 4.71 -7.84 -14.71
CA TYR A 58 5.09 -9.22 -14.98
C TYR A 58 3.93 -10.00 -15.61
N GLY A 59 2.71 -9.88 -15.08
CA GLY A 59 1.53 -10.50 -15.66
C GLY A 59 1.19 -9.99 -17.07
N ILE A 60 1.37 -8.69 -17.33
CA ILE A 60 1.19 -8.10 -18.66
C ILE A 60 2.21 -8.69 -19.64
N ALA A 61 3.49 -8.77 -19.26
CA ALA A 61 4.52 -9.35 -20.10
C ALA A 61 4.24 -10.83 -20.42
N TYR A 62 3.86 -11.60 -19.39
CA TYR A 62 3.50 -13.01 -19.54
C TYR A 62 2.27 -13.20 -20.45
N SER A 63 1.22 -12.41 -20.24
CA SER A 63 0.00 -12.49 -21.05
C SER A 63 0.22 -12.11 -22.50
N ARG A 64 1.14 -11.17 -22.80
CA ARG A 64 1.55 -10.84 -24.17
C ARG A 64 2.28 -11.98 -24.86
N GLN A 65 3.20 -12.65 -24.14
CA GLN A 65 3.96 -13.78 -24.69
C GLN A 65 3.08 -15.00 -24.94
N GLN A 66 2.15 -15.28 -24.04
CA GLN A 66 1.29 -16.47 -24.08
C GLN A 66 -0.12 -16.15 -24.59
N PHE A 67 -0.34 -15.00 -25.24
CA PHE A 67 -1.68 -14.49 -25.55
C PHE A 67 -2.52 -15.48 -26.35
N ASP A 68 -1.97 -15.97 -27.46
CA ASP A 68 -2.68 -16.85 -28.37
C ASP A 68 -2.92 -18.24 -27.72
N VAL A 69 -2.02 -18.69 -26.84
CA VAL A 69 -2.16 -19.93 -26.05
C VAL A 69 -3.27 -19.80 -25.00
N ILE A 70 -3.29 -18.68 -24.28
CA ILE A 70 -4.30 -18.36 -23.27
C ILE A 70 -5.69 -18.24 -23.90
N MET A 71 -5.80 -17.56 -25.04
CA MET A 71 -7.07 -17.37 -25.73
C MET A 71 -7.58 -18.65 -26.40
N SER A 72 -6.70 -19.55 -26.83
CA SER A 72 -7.08 -20.84 -27.44
C SER A 72 -7.34 -21.95 -26.41
N SER A 73 -6.87 -21.80 -25.17
CA SER A 73 -7.14 -22.76 -24.09
C SER A 73 -8.63 -22.85 -23.76
N THR A 74 -9.15 -24.07 -23.72
CA THR A 74 -10.47 -24.43 -23.19
C THR A 74 -10.47 -24.64 -21.69
N GLN A 75 -9.29 -24.87 -21.09
CA GLN A 75 -9.12 -24.98 -19.65
C GLN A 75 -8.81 -23.61 -19.07
N GLY A 76 -9.54 -23.23 -18.01
CA GLY A 76 -9.24 -22.01 -17.25
C GLY A 76 -7.79 -22.01 -16.79
N ILE A 77 -7.11 -20.87 -16.93
CA ILE A 77 -5.70 -20.74 -16.57
C ILE A 77 -5.60 -20.81 -15.05
N LYS A 78 -4.84 -21.79 -14.56
CA LYS A 78 -4.60 -21.89 -13.11
C LYS A 78 -3.88 -20.63 -12.63
N PRO A 79 -4.33 -20.01 -11.53
CA PRO A 79 -3.66 -18.86 -10.95
C PRO A 79 -2.23 -19.26 -10.56
N GLN A 80 -1.25 -18.47 -10.98
CA GLN A 80 0.14 -18.65 -10.57
C GLN A 80 0.36 -17.90 -9.25
N ILE A 81 0.74 -18.63 -8.22
CA ILE A 81 1.16 -18.04 -6.95
C ILE A 81 2.67 -17.84 -7.04
N VAL A 82 3.12 -16.59 -6.93
CA VAL A 82 4.54 -16.23 -6.91
C VAL A 82 4.87 -15.78 -5.50
N THR A 83 5.67 -16.56 -4.77
CA THR A 83 6.09 -16.15 -3.42
C THR A 83 7.20 -15.12 -3.53
N ILE A 84 7.04 -13.95 -2.91
CA ILE A 84 8.07 -12.90 -2.89
C ILE A 84 8.74 -12.94 -1.52
N GLU A 85 9.94 -13.50 -1.47
CA GLU A 85 10.64 -13.69 -0.19
C GLU A 85 11.12 -12.36 0.40
N ARG A 86 10.67 -12.13 1.65
CA ARG A 86 11.12 -11.16 2.66
C ARG A 86 11.13 -9.68 2.28
N TRP A 87 10.45 -8.92 3.15
CA TRP A 87 10.46 -7.48 3.16
C TRP A 87 11.37 -6.96 4.29
N PRO A 88 12.21 -5.93 4.07
CA PRO A 88 13.15 -5.47 5.10
C PRO A 88 12.47 -4.74 6.27
N THR A 89 11.26 -4.21 6.10
CA THR A 89 10.56 -3.44 7.16
C THR A 89 9.48 -4.21 7.91
N THR A 90 9.18 -5.45 7.51
CA THR A 90 8.19 -6.30 8.18
C THR A 90 8.70 -7.74 8.22
N PRO A 91 8.81 -8.37 9.39
CA PRO A 91 9.29 -9.76 9.50
C PRO A 91 8.34 -10.79 8.87
N SER A 92 7.21 -10.36 8.34
CA SER A 92 6.24 -11.21 7.65
C SER A 92 6.63 -11.43 6.19
N LEU A 93 6.58 -12.68 5.76
CA LEU A 93 6.61 -13.07 4.34
C LEU A 93 5.37 -12.50 3.65
N TYR A 94 5.57 -11.84 2.50
CA TYR A 94 4.48 -11.47 1.59
C TYR A 94 4.38 -12.54 0.50
N GLY A 95 3.18 -13.06 0.28
CA GLY A 95 2.89 -13.83 -0.93
C GLY A 95 2.45 -12.89 -2.03
N ALA A 96 2.69 -13.23 -3.30
CA ALA A 96 2.00 -12.59 -4.42
C ALA A 96 1.20 -13.65 -5.15
N ARG A 97 0.00 -13.28 -5.60
CA ARG A 97 -0.83 -14.12 -6.45
C ARG A 97 -1.11 -13.39 -7.74
N LEU A 98 -0.78 -14.05 -8.84
CA LEU A 98 -1.09 -13.60 -10.18
C LEU A 98 -2.13 -14.54 -10.79
N SER A 99 -3.34 -14.03 -11.00
CA SER A 99 -4.40 -14.79 -11.66
C SER A 99 -4.68 -14.20 -13.03
N LEU A 100 -4.83 -15.08 -14.02
CA LEU A 100 -5.12 -14.70 -15.40
C LEU A 100 -6.47 -15.31 -15.77
N GLU A 101 -7.39 -14.46 -16.22
CA GLU A 101 -8.73 -14.85 -16.61
C GLU A 101 -8.97 -14.47 -18.06
N LYS A 102 -9.45 -15.41 -18.88
CA LYS A 102 -9.88 -15.13 -20.23
C LYS A 102 -11.24 -14.45 -20.19
N VAL A 103 -11.35 -13.26 -20.77
CA VAL A 103 -12.62 -12.56 -20.93
C VAL A 103 -12.99 -12.58 -22.41
N GLU A 104 -14.03 -13.33 -22.75
CA GLU A 104 -14.49 -13.45 -24.14
C GLU A 104 -14.75 -12.06 -24.74
N LYS A 105 -14.22 -11.84 -25.95
CA LYS A 105 -14.28 -10.58 -26.71
C LYS A 105 -13.57 -9.37 -26.09
N ARG A 106 -13.02 -9.48 -24.87
CA ARG A 106 -12.28 -8.42 -24.18
C ARG A 106 -10.83 -8.79 -23.84
N GLY A 107 -10.31 -9.94 -24.25
CA GLY A 107 -8.91 -10.32 -24.04
C GLY A 107 -8.64 -11.00 -22.69
N ILE A 108 -7.51 -10.68 -22.07
CA ILE A 108 -7.01 -11.36 -20.86
C ILE A 108 -7.05 -10.38 -19.69
N LYS A 109 -7.80 -10.73 -18.66
CA LYS A 109 -7.84 -10.00 -17.40
C LYS A 109 -6.80 -10.56 -16.44
N ILE A 110 -6.03 -9.66 -15.84
CA ILE A 110 -4.89 -9.94 -15.00
C ILE A 110 -5.22 -9.41 -13.62
N TYR A 111 -5.12 -10.26 -12.61
CA TYR A 111 -5.28 -9.92 -11.21
C TYR A 111 -3.93 -10.08 -10.53
N ALA A 112 -3.36 -8.97 -10.09
CA ALA A 112 -2.16 -8.92 -9.28
C ALA A 112 -2.58 -8.66 -7.83
N GLU A 113 -2.38 -9.63 -6.95
CA GLU A 113 -2.75 -9.54 -5.54
C GLU A 113 -1.52 -9.71 -4.65
N LEU A 114 -1.38 -8.78 -3.70
CA LEU A 114 -0.39 -8.89 -2.64
C LEU A 114 -1.03 -9.51 -1.40
N LEU A 115 -0.44 -10.58 -0.91
CA LEU A 115 -0.91 -11.37 0.23
C LEU A 115 0.03 -11.19 1.43
N GLN A 116 -0.54 -11.06 2.62
CA GLN A 116 0.19 -11.13 3.88
C GLN A 116 -0.50 -12.18 4.76
N LYS A 117 0.20 -13.28 5.08
CA LYS A 117 -0.40 -14.44 5.79
C LYS A 117 -1.72 -14.90 5.13
N ASP A 118 -1.72 -15.02 3.81
CA ASP A 118 -2.88 -15.40 2.98
C ASP A 118 -4.04 -14.39 2.91
N GLU A 119 -3.96 -13.27 3.63
CA GLU A 119 -4.91 -12.17 3.50
C GLU A 119 -4.49 -11.20 2.41
N LYS A 120 -5.45 -10.76 1.59
CA LYS A 120 -5.24 -9.76 0.54
C LYS A 120 -5.06 -8.38 1.15
N VAL A 121 -3.91 -7.76 0.87
CA VAL A 121 -3.53 -6.44 1.39
C VAL A 121 -3.62 -5.36 0.32
N GLU A 122 -3.41 -5.71 -0.95
CA GLU A 122 -3.45 -4.80 -2.09
C GLU A 122 -3.82 -5.57 -3.35
N SER A 123 -4.55 -4.96 -4.27
CA SER A 123 -4.73 -5.53 -5.60
C SER A 123 -4.79 -4.52 -6.74
N MET A 124 -4.32 -4.98 -7.89
CA MET A 124 -4.47 -4.26 -9.14
C MET A 124 -4.99 -5.21 -10.21
N ILE A 125 -5.89 -4.67 -11.04
CA ILE A 125 -6.50 -5.41 -12.14
C ILE A 125 -6.19 -4.68 -13.43
N CYS A 126 -5.79 -5.45 -14.45
CA CYS A 126 -5.53 -4.96 -15.79
C CYS A 126 -6.23 -5.85 -16.82
N ILE A 127 -6.71 -5.28 -17.93
CA ILE A 127 -7.14 -6.05 -19.10
C ILE A 127 -6.17 -5.80 -20.26
N VAL A 128 -5.63 -6.87 -20.82
CA VAL A 128 -4.76 -6.86 -22.00
C VAL A 128 -5.52 -7.40 -23.20
N GLN A 129 -5.57 -6.60 -24.26
CA GLN A 129 -6.26 -6.91 -25.52
C GLN A 129 -5.28 -6.87 -26.68
N LYS A 130 -5.56 -7.61 -27.75
CA LYS A 130 -4.77 -7.59 -28.99
C LYS A 130 -5.66 -7.03 -30.09
N GLU A 131 -5.35 -5.81 -30.57
CA GLU A 131 -6.04 -5.12 -31.64
C GLU A 131 -5.06 -4.87 -32.79
N GLY A 132 -5.34 -5.41 -33.98
CA GLY A 132 -4.50 -5.17 -35.17
C GLY A 132 -3.03 -5.57 -35.02
N GLY A 133 -2.72 -6.54 -34.15
CA GLY A 133 -1.34 -6.97 -33.85
C GLY A 133 -0.65 -6.17 -32.73
N THR A 134 -1.29 -5.14 -32.20
CA THR A 134 -0.80 -4.34 -31.06
C THR A 134 -1.50 -4.74 -29.76
N PHE A 135 -0.78 -4.74 -28.64
CA PHE A 135 -1.34 -5.03 -27.33
C PHE A 135 -1.80 -3.75 -26.61
N MET A 136 -3.10 -3.61 -26.40
CA MET A 136 -3.73 -2.51 -25.70
C MET A 136 -4.01 -2.88 -24.25
N ILE A 137 -3.89 -1.90 -23.35
CA ILE A 137 -4.28 -2.02 -21.93
C ILE A 137 -5.49 -1.12 -21.73
N SER A 138 -6.65 -1.71 -21.42
CA SER A 138 -7.93 -0.98 -21.49
C SER A 138 -8.49 -0.54 -20.14
N GLU A 139 -8.11 -1.18 -19.02
CA GLU A 139 -8.64 -0.85 -17.68
C GLU A 139 -7.55 -1.05 -16.61
N PHE A 140 -7.40 -0.07 -15.70
CA PHE A 140 -6.65 -0.21 -14.45
C PHE A 140 -7.61 0.03 -13.28
N CYS A 141 -7.88 -1.00 -12.49
CA CYS A 141 -8.59 -0.84 -11.21
C CYS A 141 -7.63 -1.05 -10.05
N TYR A 142 -7.60 -0.07 -9.15
CA TYR A 142 -6.95 -0.14 -7.84
C TYR A 142 -8.03 -0.50 -6.83
N ALA A 143 -7.83 -1.60 -6.09
CA ALA A 143 -8.78 -2.09 -5.10
C ALA A 143 -8.08 -2.51 -3.81
#